data_AF-A0AAE4FM95-F1
#
_entry.id   AF-A0AAE4FM95-F1
#
_cell.length_a   1.000
_cell.length_b   1.000
_cell.length_c   1.000
_cell.angle_alpha   90.00
_cell.angle_beta   90.00
_cell.angle_gamma   90.00
#
_symmetry.space_group_name_H-M   'P 1'
#
loop_
_entity.id
_entity.type
_entity.pdbx_description
1 polymer ?
#
loop_
_entity_poly.entity_id
_entity_poly.type
_entity_poly.pdbx_seq_one_letter_code
_entity_poly.pdbx_strand_id
1 'polypeptide(L)'
;MNNINLSIGQILYIPLYTEAIMRVNVGNIRENPNINSRVLYRMDRGAKLPIISVYDDWYKVRLFNGTEGFVSRSIVDFKTYGNMKPVVVVDGFYTLEEGEGLPSSYESFVNNKNLISELGLFMFRLDPDNATSIENFGDFTDDYIKEVVDIAHRNNIRVLGVVHNLLYRPGGTTKAKDLVKSVVSTKENRQIFINNLITLIEKYNFDGVNIDIEDVYIEDKDNLSTLYLEMGEELRKKGYFLSASVPARVSDEPFNPFSDPFDYRAIGNAVDEFIVMLYNEHGWPGSGPGPVVSIGWMDRVLDYAVTRIPRNKIVAAVSVFGFDFNVTTGETTYVTHAQAMEIAGRYGKEIIFDEETKTPMFSYVDENGNNHEVWFENAESIYAKSDLAFNKGIKGIALWRLGMEDDKIWDSMQKDIVVKMA
;
A
#
# COMPACT_ATOMS: atom_id res chain seq x y z
N MET A 1 21.95 -30.96 22.37
CA MET A 1 22.21 -30.69 20.94
C MET A 1 21.94 -31.97 20.17
N ASN A 2 20.84 -32.03 19.40
CA ASN A 2 20.65 -33.11 18.44
C ASN A 2 21.59 -32.83 17.28
N ASN A 3 22.64 -33.64 17.11
CA ASN A 3 23.49 -33.61 15.93
C ASN A 3 22.62 -33.94 14.72
N ILE A 4 22.40 -32.96 13.84
CA ILE A 4 21.83 -33.20 12.53
C ILE A 4 22.93 -33.86 11.71
N ASN A 5 22.83 -35.18 11.54
CA ASN A 5 23.75 -35.93 10.67
C ASN A 5 23.46 -35.56 9.21
N LEU A 6 24.21 -34.60 8.69
CA LEU A 6 24.20 -34.30 7.25
C LEU A 6 24.86 -35.46 6.50
N SER A 7 24.21 -35.92 5.43
CA SER A 7 24.68 -37.02 4.58
C SER A 7 25.11 -36.49 3.21
N ILE A 8 26.10 -37.14 2.61
CA ILE A 8 26.54 -36.83 1.24
C ILE A 8 25.35 -36.98 0.28
N GLY A 9 25.08 -35.95 -0.53
CA GLY A 9 23.97 -35.92 -1.48
C GLY A 9 22.69 -35.24 -0.98
N GLN A 10 22.65 -34.74 0.27
CA GLN A 10 21.53 -33.93 0.75
C GLN A 10 21.52 -32.53 0.13
N ILE A 11 20.32 -32.05 -0.20
CA ILE A 11 20.07 -30.66 -0.63
C ILE A 11 19.45 -29.93 0.56
N LEU A 12 20.10 -28.85 0.99
CA LEU A 12 19.59 -27.97 2.04
C LEU A 12 18.88 -26.78 1.38
N TYR A 13 17.59 -26.62 1.69
CA TYR A 13 16.84 -25.43 1.30
C TYR A 13 16.96 -24.38 2.40
N ILE A 14 17.54 -23.22 2.05
CA ILE A 14 17.54 -22.05 2.92
C ILE A 14 16.19 -21.36 2.70
N PRO A 15 15.36 -21.20 3.74
CA PRO A 15 14.07 -20.56 3.58
C PRO A 15 14.26 -19.08 3.29
N LEU A 16 13.45 -18.56 2.37
CA LEU A 16 13.40 -17.14 2.03
C LEU A 16 12.66 -16.34 3.11
N TYR A 17 11.64 -16.95 3.73
CA TYR A 17 10.85 -16.34 4.78
C TYR A 17 10.37 -17.38 5.79
N THR A 18 10.31 -16.99 7.06
CA THR A 18 9.79 -17.80 8.16
C THR A 18 8.95 -16.97 9.08
N GLU A 19 7.84 -17.53 9.54
CA GLU A 19 6.89 -16.82 10.41
C GLU A 19 6.31 -17.76 11.47
N ALA A 20 5.85 -17.14 12.55
CA ALA A 20 5.02 -17.75 13.57
C ALA A 20 3.57 -17.26 13.37
N ILE A 21 2.62 -18.19 13.34
CA ILE A 21 1.19 -17.89 13.22
C ILE A 21 0.52 -18.14 14.56
N MET A 22 -0.15 -17.13 15.09
CA MET A 22 -0.82 -17.22 16.39
C MET A 22 -1.98 -18.23 16.36
N ARG A 23 -1.95 -19.24 17.24
CA ARG A 23 -2.98 -20.31 17.25
C ARG A 23 -4.04 -20.15 18.33
N VAL A 24 -3.71 -19.43 19.40
CA VAL A 24 -4.61 -19.12 20.52
C VAL A 24 -5.36 -17.81 20.26
N ASN A 25 -6.50 -17.60 20.93
CA ASN A 25 -7.32 -16.40 20.72
C ASN A 25 -6.57 -15.10 21.01
N VAL A 26 -5.77 -15.09 22.08
CA VAL A 26 -4.92 -13.95 22.46
C VAL A 26 -3.58 -14.49 22.96
N GLY A 27 -2.51 -14.21 22.23
CA GLY A 27 -1.15 -14.62 22.58
C GLY A 27 -0.27 -13.46 23.02
N ASN A 28 0.52 -13.67 24.07
CA ASN A 28 1.43 -12.64 24.57
C ASN A 28 2.75 -12.66 23.79
N ILE A 29 3.17 -11.48 23.34
CA ILE A 29 4.55 -11.21 22.91
C ILE A 29 5.29 -10.57 24.09
N ARG A 30 6.43 -11.12 24.45
CA ARG A 30 7.17 -10.75 25.67
C ARG A 30 8.51 -10.13 25.35
N GLU A 31 9.01 -9.32 26.27
CA GLU A 31 10.32 -8.67 26.14
C GLU A 31 11.49 -9.68 26.22
N ASN A 32 11.34 -10.73 27.03
CA ASN A 32 12.33 -11.80 27.21
C ASN A 32 11.67 -13.18 27.07
N PRO A 33 12.44 -14.25 26.73
CA PRO A 33 11.93 -15.60 26.48
C PRO A 33 11.57 -16.35 27.78
N ASN A 34 10.69 -15.79 28.60
CA ASN A 34 10.13 -16.44 29.78
C ASN A 34 8.73 -15.89 30.11
N ILE A 35 7.91 -16.70 30.79
CA ILE A 35 6.51 -16.37 31.06
C ILE A 35 6.29 -15.24 32.09
N ASN A 36 7.33 -14.86 32.83
CA ASN A 36 7.26 -13.80 33.85
C ASN A 36 7.68 -12.44 33.30
N SER A 37 8.26 -12.39 32.09
CA SER A 37 8.67 -11.15 31.44
C SER A 37 7.48 -10.27 31.10
N ARG A 38 7.71 -8.95 31.09
CA ARG A 38 6.76 -7.94 30.59
C ARG A 38 6.18 -8.37 29.24
N VAL A 39 4.86 -8.26 29.12
CA VAL A 39 4.14 -8.39 27.85
C VAL A 39 4.28 -7.05 27.11
N LEU A 40 4.86 -7.10 25.92
CA LEU A 40 4.96 -5.95 25.03
C LEU A 40 3.63 -5.73 24.31
N TYR A 41 3.11 -6.80 23.68
CA TYR A 41 1.89 -6.77 22.89
C TYR A 41 1.09 -8.07 23.06
N ARG A 42 -0.19 -7.99 22.69
CA ARG A 42 -1.09 -9.15 22.59
C ARG A 42 -1.55 -9.26 21.15
N MET A 43 -1.43 -10.47 20.61
CA MET A 43 -1.78 -10.75 19.21
C MET A 43 -2.98 -11.68 19.16
N ASP A 44 -3.88 -11.39 18.21
CA ASP A 44 -5.06 -12.19 17.94
C ASP A 44 -4.70 -13.49 17.22
N ARG A 45 -5.61 -14.45 17.25
CA ARG A 45 -5.49 -15.68 16.47
C ARG A 45 -5.35 -15.36 14.98
N GLY A 46 -4.38 -16.02 14.33
CA GLY A 46 -4.08 -15.82 12.91
C GLY A 46 -3.01 -14.76 12.65
N ALA A 47 -2.70 -13.89 13.62
CA ALA A 47 -1.64 -12.91 13.50
C ALA A 47 -0.31 -13.57 13.10
N LYS A 48 0.33 -13.03 12.08
CA LYS A 48 1.58 -13.52 11.51
C LYS A 48 2.75 -12.69 12.01
N LEU A 49 3.80 -13.36 12.45
CA LEU A 49 4.96 -12.73 13.10
C LEU A 49 6.25 -13.19 12.40
N PRO A 50 6.99 -12.31 11.71
CA PRO A 50 8.27 -12.65 11.12
C PRO A 50 9.23 -13.18 12.19
N ILE A 51 9.80 -14.36 11.97
CA ILE A 51 10.78 -14.96 12.90
C ILE A 51 12.18 -14.44 12.55
N ILE A 52 12.86 -13.90 13.55
CA ILE A 52 14.24 -13.41 13.45
C ILE A 52 15.23 -14.48 13.90
N SER A 53 14.91 -15.16 15.01
CA SER A 53 15.79 -16.20 15.58
C SER A 53 15.04 -17.14 16.52
N VAL A 54 15.68 -18.25 16.84
CA VAL A 54 15.17 -19.37 17.63
C VAL A 54 15.88 -19.43 18.99
N TYR A 55 15.13 -19.56 20.09
CA TYR A 55 15.66 -19.70 21.45
C TYR A 55 14.88 -20.77 22.22
N ASP A 56 15.39 -22.01 22.24
CA ASP A 56 14.75 -23.14 22.93
C ASP A 56 13.24 -23.25 22.66
N ASP A 57 12.39 -22.92 23.64
CA ASP A 57 10.93 -22.97 23.56
C ASP A 57 10.28 -21.66 23.04
N TRP A 58 11.08 -20.74 22.50
CA TRP A 58 10.68 -19.40 22.07
C TRP A 58 11.17 -19.07 20.66
N TYR A 59 10.39 -18.24 19.97
CA TYR A 59 10.84 -17.53 18.78
C TYR A 59 11.03 -16.06 19.13
N LYS A 60 12.13 -15.47 18.67
CA LYS A 60 12.27 -14.02 18.62
C LYS A 60 11.66 -13.54 17.30
N VAL A 61 10.72 -12.61 17.40
CA VAL A 61 9.90 -12.13 16.30
C VAL A 61 10.02 -10.61 16.13
N ARG A 62 9.77 -10.12 14.92
CA ARG A 62 9.61 -8.69 14.64
C ARG A 62 8.15 -8.29 14.73
N LEU A 63 7.89 -7.09 15.24
CA LEU A 63 6.57 -6.49 15.33
C LEU A 63 6.41 -5.36 14.32
N PHE A 64 5.15 -5.00 14.05
CA PHE A 64 4.73 -3.98 13.08
C PHE A 64 5.49 -2.63 13.17
N ASN A 65 5.87 -2.22 14.38
CA ASN A 65 6.63 -0.99 14.65
C ASN A 65 8.16 -1.18 14.68
N GLY A 66 8.66 -2.32 14.20
CA GLY A 66 10.08 -2.66 14.20
C GLY A 66 10.63 -3.21 15.52
N THR A 67 9.85 -3.14 16.62
CA THR A 67 10.26 -3.70 17.91
C THR A 67 10.41 -5.22 17.81
N GLU A 68 11.38 -5.78 18.53
CA GLU A 68 11.57 -7.22 18.61
C GLU A 68 11.01 -7.76 19.92
N GLY A 69 10.40 -8.94 19.88
CA GLY A 69 9.84 -9.60 21.06
C GLY A 69 9.94 -11.12 20.97
N PHE A 70 9.45 -11.81 22.00
CA PHE A 70 9.49 -13.26 22.11
C PHE A 70 8.09 -13.83 22.21
N VAL A 71 7.82 -14.86 21.39
CA VAL A 71 6.59 -15.63 21.43
C VAL A 71 6.89 -17.09 21.74
N SER A 72 6.08 -17.71 22.61
CA SER A 72 6.28 -19.12 22.95
C SER A 72 5.92 -20.01 21.78
N ARG A 73 6.77 -21.00 21.48
CA ARG A 73 6.50 -22.06 20.50
C ARG A 73 5.25 -22.86 20.84
N SER A 74 4.84 -22.86 22.10
CA SER A 74 3.65 -23.55 22.58
C SER A 74 2.33 -22.86 22.22
N ILE A 75 2.33 -21.68 21.59
CA ILE A 75 1.11 -20.95 21.21
C ILE A 75 1.06 -20.50 19.75
N VAL A 76 2.06 -20.88 18.94
CA VAL A 76 2.14 -20.53 17.52
C VAL A 76 2.42 -21.75 16.66
N ASP A 77 2.03 -21.69 15.40
CA ASP A 77 2.45 -22.62 14.36
C ASP A 77 3.65 -22.05 13.62
N PHE A 78 4.64 -22.88 13.32
CA PHE A 78 5.83 -22.48 12.55
C PHE A 78 5.60 -22.70 11.06
N LYS A 79 5.83 -21.68 10.24
CA LYS A 79 5.76 -21.76 8.79
C LYS A 79 7.07 -21.28 8.17
N THR A 80 7.40 -21.89 7.04
CA THR A 80 8.62 -21.62 6.28
C THR A 80 8.28 -21.63 4.79
N TYR A 81 8.88 -20.69 4.07
CA TYR A 81 8.61 -20.47 2.66
C TYR A 81 9.92 -20.35 1.89
N GLY A 82 10.01 -21.09 0.79
CA GLY A 82 11.08 -20.97 -0.20
C GLY A 82 10.73 -19.93 -1.27
N ASN A 83 11.31 -20.10 -2.45
CA ASN A 83 11.09 -19.23 -3.63
C ASN A 83 10.02 -19.78 -4.60
N MET A 84 9.20 -20.76 -4.19
CA MET A 84 8.16 -21.34 -5.04
C MET A 84 6.93 -20.44 -5.20
N LYS A 85 6.79 -19.43 -4.35
CA LYS A 85 5.71 -18.44 -4.37
C LYS A 85 6.31 -17.05 -4.22
N PRO A 86 5.70 -16.02 -4.82
CA PRO A 86 6.05 -14.63 -4.53
C PRO A 86 6.02 -14.38 -3.03
N VAL A 87 7.10 -13.83 -2.48
CA VAL A 87 7.17 -13.34 -1.10
C VAL A 87 7.20 -11.82 -1.15
N VAL A 88 6.08 -11.18 -0.84
CA VAL A 88 5.89 -9.73 -1.01
C VAL A 88 5.23 -9.12 0.21
N VAL A 89 5.50 -7.84 0.44
CA VAL A 89 4.68 -7.00 1.31
C VAL A 89 3.39 -6.63 0.55
N VAL A 90 2.27 -6.56 1.27
CA VAL A 90 0.99 -6.12 0.71
C VAL A 90 0.49 -4.94 1.55
N ASP A 91 0.45 -3.76 0.94
CA ASP A 91 -0.09 -2.57 1.59
C ASP A 91 -1.55 -2.40 1.18
N GLY A 92 -2.44 -2.17 2.15
CA GLY A 92 -3.84 -1.87 1.90
C GLY A 92 -4.12 -0.39 2.13
N PHE A 93 -4.62 0.32 1.12
CA PHE A 93 -5.14 1.66 1.34
C PHE A 93 -6.59 1.61 1.80
N TYR A 94 -6.85 2.32 2.90
CA TYR A 94 -8.12 2.33 3.61
C TYR A 94 -8.80 3.69 3.45
N THR A 95 -10.05 3.67 3.05
CA THR A 95 -10.92 4.85 3.02
C THR A 95 -12.25 4.58 3.71
N LEU A 96 -12.98 5.66 3.96
CA LEU A 96 -14.40 5.61 4.24
C LEU A 96 -15.21 5.32 2.96
N GLU A 97 -16.51 5.14 3.14
CA GLU A 97 -17.48 5.08 2.04
C GLU A 97 -17.49 6.41 1.27
N GLU A 98 -17.58 6.33 -0.05
CA GLU A 98 -17.56 7.49 -0.95
C GLU A 98 -18.77 7.46 -1.91
N GLY A 99 -19.73 8.36 -1.67
CA GLY A 99 -20.95 8.41 -2.48
C GLY A 99 -21.79 7.13 -2.40
N GLU A 100 -22.74 6.96 -3.32
CA GLU A 100 -23.72 5.85 -3.28
C GLU A 100 -23.19 4.53 -3.86
N GLY A 101 -21.94 4.48 -4.32
CA GLY A 101 -21.43 3.35 -5.11
C GLY A 101 -20.07 2.80 -4.72
N LEU A 102 -19.33 3.46 -3.81
CA LEU A 102 -17.98 3.05 -3.44
C LEU A 102 -17.93 2.71 -1.95
N PRO A 103 -17.81 1.44 -1.57
CA PRO A 103 -17.92 1.00 -0.19
C PRO A 103 -16.72 1.45 0.66
N SER A 104 -16.93 1.45 1.98
CA SER A 104 -15.86 1.59 2.97
C SER A 104 -14.89 0.41 2.93
N SER A 105 -13.62 0.66 3.26
CA SER A 105 -12.59 -0.38 3.36
C SER A 105 -12.73 -1.29 4.58
N TYR A 106 -13.59 -0.97 5.56
CA TYR A 106 -13.66 -1.67 6.85
C TYR A 106 -13.84 -3.18 6.73
N GLU A 107 -14.85 -3.64 5.98
CA GLU A 107 -15.16 -5.06 5.88
C GLU A 107 -14.05 -5.84 5.17
N SER A 108 -13.55 -5.32 4.05
CA SER A 108 -12.40 -5.88 3.33
C SER A 108 -11.19 -6.01 4.25
N PHE A 109 -10.83 -4.95 4.99
CA PHE A 109 -9.72 -4.98 5.93
C PHE A 109 -9.91 -6.02 7.03
N VAL A 110 -11.04 -6.00 7.75
CA VAL A 110 -11.27 -6.87 8.91
C VAL A 110 -11.26 -8.36 8.50
N ASN A 111 -11.81 -8.67 7.33
CA ASN A 111 -11.88 -10.04 6.81
C ASN A 111 -10.51 -10.54 6.33
N ASN A 112 -9.67 -9.64 5.80
CA ASN A 112 -8.43 -10.02 5.11
C ASN A 112 -7.14 -9.60 5.82
N LYS A 113 -7.21 -9.03 7.02
CA LYS A 113 -6.07 -8.52 7.81
C LYS A 113 -4.85 -9.44 7.91
N ASN A 114 -5.00 -10.77 7.88
CA ASN A 114 -3.86 -11.71 7.91
C ASN A 114 -3.09 -11.81 6.58
N LEU A 115 -3.52 -11.06 5.55
CA LEU A 115 -2.93 -10.95 4.22
C LEU A 115 -2.53 -9.50 3.91
N ILE A 116 -2.53 -8.63 4.91
CA ILE A 116 -2.14 -7.21 4.78
C ILE A 116 -0.96 -6.97 5.72
N SER A 117 0.12 -6.44 5.17
CA SER A 117 1.35 -6.14 5.91
C SER A 117 1.29 -4.76 6.56
N GLU A 118 0.78 -3.78 5.81
CA GLU A 118 0.74 -2.37 6.18
C GLU A 118 -0.61 -1.78 5.74
N LEU A 119 -1.15 -0.83 6.53
CA LEU A 119 -2.43 -0.18 6.30
C LEU A 119 -2.23 1.33 6.22
N GLY A 120 -2.53 1.92 5.06
CA GLY A 120 -2.50 3.37 4.85
C GLY A 120 -3.90 3.97 5.04
N LEU A 121 -4.12 4.73 6.12
CA LEU A 121 -5.40 5.40 6.37
C LEU A 121 -5.48 6.71 5.58
N PHE A 122 -6.14 6.68 4.43
CA PHE A 122 -6.43 7.86 3.59
C PHE A 122 -7.55 8.70 4.21
N MET A 123 -7.21 9.41 5.28
CA MET A 123 -8.16 10.07 6.18
C MET A 123 -7.68 11.45 6.65
N PHE A 124 -6.54 11.92 6.15
CA PHE A 124 -5.95 13.20 6.57
C PHE A 124 -5.44 13.98 5.36
N ARG A 125 -5.55 15.30 5.41
CA ARG A 125 -5.03 16.17 4.35
C ARG A 125 -4.47 17.49 4.87
N LEU A 126 -3.73 18.19 4.03
CA LEU A 126 -3.36 19.58 4.29
C LEU A 126 -4.62 20.44 4.46
N ASP A 127 -4.65 21.21 5.53
CA ASP A 127 -5.73 22.15 5.80
C ASP A 127 -5.77 23.22 4.68
N PRO A 128 -6.89 23.35 3.94
CA PRO A 128 -7.02 24.32 2.85
C PRO A 128 -6.84 25.78 3.28
N ASP A 129 -6.99 26.09 4.56
CA ASP A 129 -6.93 27.44 5.10
C ASP A 129 -5.63 27.68 5.89
N ASN A 130 -4.89 26.62 6.23
CA ASN A 130 -3.54 26.69 6.78
C ASN A 130 -2.64 25.55 6.29
N ALA A 131 -1.83 25.84 5.26
CA ALA A 131 -1.08 24.83 4.52
C ALA A 131 -0.16 23.93 5.37
N THR A 132 0.35 24.38 6.52
CA THR A 132 1.21 23.56 7.39
C THR A 132 0.43 22.72 8.41
N SER A 133 -0.88 22.94 8.55
CA SER A 133 -1.77 22.16 9.42
C SER A 133 -2.38 20.97 8.67
N ILE A 134 -2.81 19.98 9.44
CA ILE A 134 -3.43 18.76 8.94
C ILE A 134 -4.85 18.71 9.48
N GLU A 135 -5.82 18.50 8.61
CA GLU A 135 -7.22 18.27 8.97
C GLU A 135 -7.66 16.85 8.66
N ASN A 136 -8.78 16.44 9.27
CA ASN A 136 -9.45 15.19 8.94
C ASN A 136 -10.08 15.30 7.54
N PHE A 137 -9.87 14.27 6.72
CA PHE A 137 -10.54 14.10 5.44
C PHE A 137 -11.62 13.02 5.57
N GLY A 138 -12.88 13.46 5.69
CA GLY A 138 -14.03 12.61 5.96
C GLY A 138 -14.62 12.83 7.35
N ASP A 139 -15.79 12.23 7.59
CA ASP A 139 -16.50 12.31 8.88
C ASP A 139 -16.24 11.04 9.69
N PHE A 140 -15.45 11.16 10.75
CA PHE A 140 -15.10 10.07 11.64
C PHE A 140 -14.73 10.58 13.02
N THR A 141 -14.85 9.70 14.02
CA THR A 141 -14.47 9.99 15.39
C THR A 141 -13.04 9.54 15.68
N ASP A 142 -12.42 10.12 16.70
CA ASP A 142 -11.11 9.67 17.17
C ASP A 142 -11.14 8.20 17.64
N ASP A 143 -12.26 7.73 18.16
CA ASP A 143 -12.41 6.36 18.66
C ASP A 143 -12.52 5.35 17.51
N TYR A 144 -13.12 5.73 16.38
CA TYR A 144 -13.13 4.92 15.17
C TYR A 144 -11.71 4.66 14.65
N ILE A 145 -10.86 5.70 14.56
CA ILE A 145 -9.47 5.53 14.14
C ILE A 145 -8.72 4.59 15.09
N LYS A 146 -8.87 4.78 16.40
CA LYS A 146 -8.22 3.92 17.41
C LYS A 146 -8.67 2.46 17.28
N GLU A 147 -9.95 2.21 16.99
CA GLU A 147 -10.45 0.86 16.76
C GLU A 147 -9.75 0.18 15.57
N VAL A 148 -9.64 0.89 14.44
CA VAL A 148 -8.96 0.38 13.24
C VAL A 148 -7.48 0.10 13.54
N VAL A 149 -6.80 1.02 14.24
CA VAL A 149 -5.40 0.85 14.67
C VAL A 149 -5.24 -0.35 15.61
N ASP A 150 -6.13 -0.52 16.58
CA ASP A 150 -6.10 -1.64 17.52
C ASP A 150 -6.32 -2.99 16.84
N ILE A 151 -7.19 -3.06 15.82
CA ILE A 151 -7.37 -4.27 15.01
C ILE A 151 -6.07 -4.59 14.25
N ALA A 152 -5.47 -3.58 13.59
CA ALA A 152 -4.24 -3.73 12.83
C ALA A 152 -3.06 -4.20 13.72
N HIS A 153 -2.81 -3.51 14.83
CA HIS A 153 -1.71 -3.80 15.75
C HIS A 153 -1.83 -5.18 16.40
N ARG A 154 -3.04 -5.61 16.77
CA ARG A 154 -3.27 -6.99 17.27
C ARG A 154 -3.08 -8.08 16.22
N ASN A 155 -2.99 -7.72 14.94
CA ASN A 155 -2.72 -8.65 13.85
C ASN A 155 -1.33 -8.42 13.21
N ASN A 156 -0.47 -7.66 13.90
CA ASN A 156 0.90 -7.35 13.49
C ASN A 156 1.00 -6.59 12.15
N ILE A 157 0.08 -5.65 11.93
CA ILE A 157 0.00 -4.82 10.73
C ILE A 157 0.50 -3.42 11.08
N ARG A 158 1.39 -2.85 10.27
CA ARG A 158 1.84 -1.46 10.43
C ARG A 158 0.72 -0.51 10.02
N VAL A 159 0.48 0.57 10.75
CA VAL A 159 -0.52 1.58 10.39
C VAL A 159 0.15 2.93 10.13
N LEU A 160 -0.12 3.50 8.96
CA LEU A 160 0.36 4.80 8.54
C LEU A 160 -0.82 5.76 8.37
N GLY A 161 -0.74 6.94 8.97
CA GLY A 161 -1.64 8.04 8.60
C GLY A 161 -1.23 8.55 7.22
N VAL A 162 -2.11 8.44 6.22
CA VAL A 162 -1.85 9.02 4.90
C VAL A 162 -2.26 10.49 4.92
N VAL A 163 -1.33 11.38 4.57
CA VAL A 163 -1.56 12.83 4.51
C VAL A 163 -1.42 13.29 3.07
N HIS A 164 -2.52 13.73 2.47
CA HIS A 164 -2.57 14.19 1.07
C HIS A 164 -2.85 15.69 0.93
N ASN A 165 -2.73 16.24 -0.28
CA ASN A 165 -3.11 17.65 -0.57
C ASN A 165 -4.31 17.79 -1.52
N LEU A 166 -4.90 16.68 -1.97
CA LEU A 166 -6.02 16.67 -2.91
C LEU A 166 -7.26 17.44 -2.42
N LEU A 167 -7.83 18.24 -3.34
CA LEU A 167 -9.06 19.01 -3.14
C LEU A 167 -10.07 18.71 -4.26
N TYR A 168 -11.03 17.84 -3.99
CA TYR A 168 -12.06 17.40 -4.94
C TYR A 168 -13.15 18.46 -5.19
N ARG A 169 -12.80 19.55 -5.86
CA ARG A 169 -13.73 20.64 -6.27
C ARG A 169 -13.18 21.44 -7.45
N PRO A 170 -14.04 22.18 -8.19
CA PRO A 170 -13.57 23.11 -9.22
C PRO A 170 -12.54 24.11 -8.66
N GLY A 171 -11.41 24.27 -9.35
CA GLY A 171 -10.26 25.07 -8.90
C GLY A 171 -9.44 24.45 -7.75
N GLY A 172 -9.79 23.23 -7.34
CA GLY A 172 -9.12 22.51 -6.26
C GLY A 172 -7.66 22.21 -6.55
N THR A 173 -7.32 21.80 -7.78
CA THR A 173 -5.94 21.53 -8.20
C THR A 173 -5.03 22.73 -7.96
N THR A 174 -5.36 23.93 -8.46
CA THR A 174 -4.52 25.13 -8.26
C THR A 174 -4.32 25.42 -6.77
N LYS A 175 -5.39 25.37 -5.97
CA LYS A 175 -5.27 25.56 -4.53
C LYS A 175 -4.40 24.48 -3.87
N ALA A 176 -4.52 23.22 -4.28
CA ALA A 176 -3.68 22.13 -3.79
C ALA A 176 -2.19 22.35 -4.11
N LYS A 177 -1.86 22.85 -5.31
CA LYS A 177 -0.48 23.25 -5.65
C LYS A 177 0.02 24.37 -4.74
N ASP A 178 -0.81 25.38 -4.51
CA ASP A 178 -0.46 26.54 -3.68
C ASP A 178 -0.23 26.15 -2.21
N LEU A 179 -0.97 25.15 -1.70
CA LEU A 179 -0.72 24.58 -0.37
C LEU A 179 0.68 23.95 -0.31
N VAL A 180 1.04 23.10 -1.28
CA VAL A 180 2.37 22.47 -1.33
C VAL A 180 3.46 23.53 -1.40
N LYS A 181 3.32 24.50 -2.31
CA LYS A 181 4.23 25.64 -2.44
C LYS A 181 4.45 26.34 -1.10
N SER A 182 3.37 26.60 -0.35
CA SER A 182 3.45 27.23 0.97
C SER A 182 4.20 26.36 1.97
N VAL A 183 3.89 25.06 2.06
CA VAL A 183 4.58 24.11 2.97
C VAL A 183 6.08 24.07 2.71
N VAL A 184 6.49 23.96 1.44
CA VAL A 184 7.90 23.73 1.10
C VAL A 184 8.75 25.02 1.07
N SER A 185 8.11 26.19 0.96
CA SER A 185 8.76 27.49 0.70
C SER A 185 9.84 27.93 1.70
N THR A 186 9.69 27.60 2.99
CA THR A 186 10.65 27.99 4.03
C THR A 186 10.97 26.82 4.94
N LYS A 187 12.17 26.84 5.54
CA LYS A 187 12.54 25.86 6.57
C LYS A 187 11.55 25.86 7.74
N GLU A 188 11.06 27.03 8.15
CA GLU A 188 10.09 27.15 9.24
C GLU A 188 8.78 26.42 8.91
N ASN A 189 8.22 26.63 7.71
CA ASN A 189 6.98 25.97 7.30
C ASN A 189 7.13 24.45 7.26
N ARG A 190 8.24 23.96 6.70
CA ARG A 190 8.55 22.52 6.68
C ARG A 190 8.64 21.94 8.09
N GLN A 191 9.30 22.64 9.01
CA GLN A 191 9.43 22.18 10.40
C GLN A 191 8.08 22.19 11.15
N ILE A 192 7.23 23.19 10.92
CA ILE A 192 5.87 23.21 11.47
C ILE A 192 5.09 21.99 10.95
N PHE A 193 5.12 21.74 9.65
CA PHE A 193 4.45 20.59 9.04
C PHE A 193 4.97 19.26 9.59
N ILE A 194 6.29 19.07 9.69
CA ILE A 194 6.92 17.88 10.29
C ILE A 194 6.44 17.65 11.73
N ASN A 195 6.35 18.71 12.54
CA ASN A 195 5.86 18.60 13.92
C ASN A 195 4.36 18.25 13.98
N ASN A 196 3.56 18.74 13.04
CA ASN A 196 2.15 18.36 12.93
C ASN A 196 1.97 16.90 12.52
N LEU A 197 2.82 16.37 11.63
CA LEU A 197 2.85 14.93 11.31
C LEU A 197 3.19 14.09 12.55
N ILE A 198 4.21 14.49 13.33
CA ILE A 198 4.58 13.82 14.58
C ILE A 198 3.41 13.84 15.57
N THR A 199 2.72 14.97 15.69
CA THR A 199 1.55 15.10 16.56
C THR A 199 0.42 14.17 16.13
N LEU A 200 0.18 14.03 14.82
CA LEU A 200 -0.80 13.11 14.26
C LEU A 200 -0.46 11.65 14.59
N ILE A 201 0.81 11.26 14.38
CA ILE A 201 1.32 9.92 14.70
C ILE A 201 1.08 9.60 16.18
N GLU A 202 1.48 10.51 17.07
CA GLU A 202 1.37 10.35 18.51
C GLU A 202 -0.09 10.33 18.99
N LYS A 203 -0.98 11.11 18.35
CA LYS A 203 -2.42 11.16 18.69
C LYS A 203 -3.12 9.83 18.47
N TYR A 204 -2.85 9.15 17.36
CA TYR A 204 -3.56 7.95 16.95
C TYR A 204 -2.75 6.66 17.11
N ASN A 205 -1.55 6.75 17.68
CA ASN A 205 -0.63 5.61 17.81
C ASN A 205 -0.34 4.97 16.44
N PHE A 206 -0.11 5.80 15.42
CA PHE A 206 0.39 5.30 14.15
C PHE A 206 1.87 4.91 14.28
N ASP A 207 2.31 4.02 13.39
CA ASP A 207 3.72 3.62 13.31
C ASP A 207 4.55 4.59 12.47
N GLY A 208 3.87 5.52 11.80
CA GLY A 208 4.45 6.46 10.86
C GLY A 208 3.39 7.18 10.04
N VAL A 209 3.83 7.78 8.93
CA VAL A 209 2.96 8.44 7.95
C VAL A 209 3.33 7.99 6.54
N ASN A 210 2.34 8.00 5.66
CA ASN A 210 2.55 8.01 4.23
C ASN A 210 2.23 9.42 3.71
N ILE A 211 3.16 10.01 2.97
CA ILE A 211 2.98 11.34 2.39
C ILE A 211 2.53 11.18 0.94
N ASP A 212 1.34 11.69 0.64
CA ASP A 212 0.70 11.61 -0.67
C ASP A 212 0.49 13.02 -1.24
N ILE A 213 1.61 13.70 -1.47
CA ILE A 213 1.62 15.02 -2.10
C ILE A 213 1.57 14.82 -3.61
N GLU A 214 0.55 15.39 -4.24
CA GLU A 214 0.34 15.44 -5.69
C GLU A 214 0.31 16.89 -6.20
N ASP A 215 0.19 17.07 -7.53
CA ASP A 215 -0.04 18.37 -8.16
C ASP A 215 0.97 19.47 -7.75
N VAL A 216 2.26 19.24 -7.96
CA VAL A 216 3.31 20.17 -7.52
C VAL A 216 3.74 21.12 -8.65
N TYR A 217 4.14 22.35 -8.31
CA TYR A 217 4.76 23.24 -9.29
C TYR A 217 6.20 22.78 -9.58
N ILE A 218 6.63 22.87 -10.83
CA ILE A 218 7.97 22.40 -11.21
C ILE A 218 9.08 23.22 -10.53
N GLU A 219 8.84 24.50 -10.28
CA GLU A 219 9.75 25.38 -9.53
C GLU A 219 9.95 24.97 -8.07
N ASP A 220 9.04 24.17 -7.50
CA ASP A 220 9.09 23.74 -6.10
C ASP A 220 9.78 22.37 -5.91
N LYS A 221 10.26 21.74 -6.99
CA LYS A 221 10.92 20.42 -6.99
C LYS A 221 12.02 20.27 -5.92
N ASP A 222 12.94 21.22 -5.85
CA ASP A 222 14.09 21.14 -4.93
C ASP A 222 13.66 21.36 -3.47
N ASN A 223 12.66 22.21 -3.25
CA ASN A 223 12.08 22.45 -1.93
C ASN A 223 11.27 21.24 -1.46
N LEU A 224 10.55 20.57 -2.36
CA LEU A 224 9.86 19.30 -2.08
C LEU A 224 10.86 18.21 -1.68
N SER A 225 11.96 18.07 -2.44
CA SER A 225 13.03 17.13 -2.11
C SER A 225 13.64 17.41 -0.73
N THR A 226 13.82 18.69 -0.39
CA THR A 226 14.30 19.13 0.92
C THR A 226 13.31 18.76 2.04
N LEU A 227 11.99 18.91 1.80
CA LEU A 227 10.97 18.48 2.76
C LEU A 227 11.07 16.98 3.06
N TYR A 228 11.18 16.12 2.04
CA TYR A 228 11.32 14.68 2.25
C TYR A 228 12.58 14.34 3.04
N LEU A 229 13.72 14.96 2.74
CA LEU A 229 14.96 14.74 3.49
C LEU A 229 14.83 15.14 4.96
N GLU A 230 14.22 16.29 5.25
CA GLU A 230 13.98 16.76 6.62
C GLU A 230 12.98 15.86 7.36
N MET A 231 11.89 15.43 6.71
CA MET A 231 10.94 14.45 7.27
C MET A 231 11.65 13.13 7.61
N GLY A 232 12.44 12.59 6.68
CA GLY A 232 13.14 11.31 6.88
C GLY A 232 14.16 11.36 8.01
N GLU A 233 14.81 12.51 8.23
CA GLU A 233 15.72 12.70 9.37
C GLU A 233 14.95 12.75 10.71
N GLU A 234 13.92 13.58 10.81
CA GLU A 234 13.19 13.81 12.06
C GLU A 234 12.36 12.61 12.50
N LEU A 235 11.67 11.94 11.57
CA LEU A 235 10.86 10.75 11.90
C LEU A 235 11.76 9.58 12.33
N ARG A 236 12.90 9.39 11.66
CA ARG A 236 13.86 8.33 12.02
C ARG A 236 14.46 8.54 13.40
N LYS A 237 14.73 9.78 13.83
CA LYS A 237 15.19 10.09 15.20
C LYS A 237 14.18 9.64 16.26
N LYS A 238 12.89 9.66 15.93
CA LYS A 238 11.78 9.23 16.80
C LYS A 238 11.40 7.76 16.63
N GLY A 239 11.96 7.06 15.64
CA GLY A 239 11.63 5.67 15.33
C GLY A 239 10.33 5.50 14.56
N TYR A 240 9.82 6.55 13.92
CA TYR A 240 8.63 6.49 13.07
C TYR A 240 8.98 6.16 11.63
N PHE A 241 8.11 5.40 10.99
CA PHE A 241 8.22 5.00 9.60
C PHE A 241 7.81 6.15 8.67
N LEU A 242 8.57 6.38 7.60
CA LEU A 242 8.19 7.31 6.55
C LEU A 242 7.97 6.57 5.23
N SER A 243 6.74 6.59 4.75
CA SER A 243 6.37 6.15 3.40
C SER A 243 6.00 7.36 2.54
N ALA A 244 6.10 7.22 1.21
CA ALA A 244 5.66 8.25 0.28
C ALA A 244 5.01 7.61 -0.95
N SER A 245 3.84 8.13 -1.32
CA SER A 245 3.17 7.83 -2.58
C SER A 245 3.64 8.84 -3.63
N VAL A 246 4.21 8.34 -4.72
CA VAL A 246 4.89 9.18 -5.72
C VAL A 246 4.41 8.83 -7.13
N PRO A 247 4.04 9.83 -7.96
CA PRO A 247 3.63 9.60 -9.34
C PRO A 247 4.63 8.78 -10.16
N ALA A 248 4.12 7.86 -10.98
CA ALA A 248 4.93 7.02 -11.86
C ALA A 248 5.78 7.85 -12.84
N ARG A 249 7.03 7.42 -13.03
CA ARG A 249 7.99 7.99 -13.99
C ARG A 249 8.70 6.86 -14.74
N VAL A 250 9.14 7.15 -15.96
CA VAL A 250 9.98 6.27 -16.78
C VAL A 250 11.36 6.85 -17.07
N SER A 251 11.60 8.13 -16.74
CA SER A 251 12.88 8.82 -16.91
C SER A 251 12.99 10.07 -16.04
N ASP A 252 14.22 10.59 -15.91
CA ASP A 252 14.50 11.91 -15.33
C ASP A 252 14.13 13.06 -16.28
N GLU A 253 14.13 12.82 -17.59
CA GLU A 253 13.74 13.81 -18.60
C GLU A 253 12.29 14.26 -18.35
N PRO A 254 12.02 15.58 -18.32
CA PRO A 254 10.67 16.09 -18.16
C PRO A 254 9.76 15.61 -19.28
N PHE A 255 8.63 15.04 -18.91
CA PHE A 255 7.65 14.51 -19.86
C PHE A 255 6.21 14.73 -19.38
N ASN A 256 5.97 14.56 -18.08
CA ASN A 256 4.65 14.70 -17.49
C ASN A 256 4.71 15.66 -16.30
N PRO A 257 4.15 16.88 -16.41
CA PRO A 257 4.18 17.90 -15.36
C PRO A 257 3.64 17.42 -14.01
N PHE A 258 2.79 16.41 -13.98
CA PHE A 258 2.29 15.79 -12.75
C PHE A 258 3.40 15.05 -11.98
N SER A 259 4.32 14.37 -12.70
CA SER A 259 5.38 13.54 -12.11
C SER A 259 6.76 14.20 -12.11
N ASP A 260 7.00 15.17 -13.00
CA ASP A 260 8.31 15.82 -13.19
C ASP A 260 8.90 16.46 -11.91
N PRO A 261 8.10 17.05 -11.00
CA PRO A 261 8.60 17.64 -9.76
C PRO A 261 9.17 16.63 -8.74
N PHE A 262 8.93 15.33 -8.93
CA PHE A 262 9.30 14.30 -7.94
C PHE A 262 10.65 13.68 -8.28
N ASP A 263 11.68 14.01 -7.50
CA ASP A 263 13.02 13.40 -7.60
C ASP A 263 13.04 12.05 -6.88
N TYR A 264 12.99 10.97 -7.67
CA TYR A 264 12.97 9.59 -7.16
C TYR A 264 14.18 9.27 -6.28
N ARG A 265 15.36 9.80 -6.61
CA ARG A 265 16.58 9.51 -5.85
C ARG A 265 16.57 10.24 -4.51
N ALA A 266 16.21 11.53 -4.51
CA ALA A 266 16.15 12.31 -3.28
C ALA A 266 15.10 11.74 -2.31
N ILE A 267 13.89 11.50 -2.81
CA ILE A 267 12.78 10.96 -2.00
C ILE A 267 13.10 9.52 -1.55
N GLY A 268 13.52 8.64 -2.45
CA GLY A 268 13.87 7.24 -2.13
C GLY A 268 15.00 7.07 -1.09
N ASN A 269 15.91 8.05 -1.01
CA ASN A 269 16.94 8.09 0.03
C ASN A 269 16.38 8.51 1.40
N ALA A 270 15.37 9.36 1.42
CA ALA A 270 14.77 9.89 2.63
C ALA A 270 13.82 8.90 3.33
N VAL A 271 12.97 8.25 2.55
CA VAL A 271 11.86 7.41 3.02
C VAL A 271 12.31 5.98 3.37
N ASP A 272 11.56 5.29 4.23
CA ASP A 272 11.72 3.86 4.49
C ASP A 272 11.04 3.02 3.39
N GLU A 273 9.99 3.57 2.79
CA GLU A 273 9.24 2.98 1.69
C GLU A 273 8.87 4.04 0.65
N PHE A 274 8.99 3.65 -0.62
CA PHE A 274 8.63 4.44 -1.78
C PHE A 274 7.55 3.69 -2.55
N ILE A 275 6.33 4.18 -2.47
CA ILE A 275 5.18 3.64 -3.18
C ILE A 275 5.10 4.35 -4.54
N VAL A 276 5.37 3.62 -5.62
CA VAL A 276 5.19 4.13 -6.98
C VAL A 276 3.71 3.97 -7.35
N MET A 277 3.03 5.08 -7.63
CA MET A 277 1.61 5.08 -8.01
C MET A 277 1.43 4.56 -9.44
N LEU A 278 1.19 3.25 -9.56
CA LEU A 278 1.00 2.50 -10.80
C LEU A 278 -0.50 2.28 -11.05
N TYR A 279 -1.23 3.37 -11.14
CA TYR A 279 -2.60 3.42 -11.63
C TYR A 279 -2.79 4.73 -12.42
N ASN A 280 -3.84 4.79 -13.23
CA ASN A 280 -4.10 5.85 -14.21
C ASN A 280 -3.17 5.84 -15.44
N GLU A 281 -2.73 4.66 -15.92
CA GLU A 281 -2.26 4.54 -17.31
C GLU A 281 -3.35 5.04 -18.28
N HIS A 282 -4.58 4.59 -18.01
CA HIS A 282 -5.84 5.09 -18.56
C HIS A 282 -6.81 5.50 -17.45
N GLY A 283 -7.86 6.26 -17.80
CA GLY A 283 -8.90 6.70 -16.85
C GLY A 283 -8.90 8.18 -16.53
N TRP A 284 -7.85 8.91 -16.92
CA TRP A 284 -7.81 10.37 -16.85
C TRP A 284 -8.42 11.02 -18.11
N PRO A 285 -8.94 12.27 -18.03
CA PRO A 285 -9.61 12.93 -19.15
C PRO A 285 -8.74 13.00 -20.42
N GLY A 286 -9.15 12.30 -21.47
CA GLY A 286 -8.44 12.26 -22.76
C GLY A 286 -7.44 11.11 -22.93
N SER A 287 -7.29 10.22 -21.95
CA SER A 287 -6.45 9.01 -22.05
C SER A 287 -6.93 8.00 -23.09
N GLY A 288 -8.23 7.97 -23.37
CA GLY A 288 -8.87 6.90 -24.12
C GLY A 288 -9.03 5.60 -23.29
N PRO A 289 -9.78 4.62 -23.80
CA PRO A 289 -10.02 3.36 -23.08
C PRO A 289 -8.74 2.53 -23.00
N GLY A 290 -8.60 1.79 -21.90
CA GLY A 290 -7.48 0.88 -21.67
C GLY A 290 -7.35 0.44 -20.21
N PRO A 291 -6.37 -0.41 -19.91
CA PRO A 291 -6.12 -0.90 -18.56
C PRO A 291 -5.76 0.24 -17.61
N VAL A 292 -6.20 0.15 -16.35
CA VAL A 292 -5.78 1.10 -15.30
C VAL A 292 -4.28 1.02 -15.06
N VAL A 293 -3.74 -0.21 -15.11
CA VAL A 293 -2.31 -0.53 -15.11
C VAL A 293 -2.06 -1.81 -15.90
N SER A 294 -1.47 -1.68 -17.08
CA SER A 294 -0.94 -2.83 -17.82
C SER A 294 0.34 -3.35 -17.18
N ILE A 295 0.57 -4.67 -17.29
CA ILE A 295 1.81 -5.29 -16.81
C ILE A 295 3.05 -4.71 -17.52
N GLY A 296 2.93 -4.34 -18.79
CA GLY A 296 4.02 -3.75 -19.58
C GLY A 296 4.37 -2.33 -19.14
N TRP A 297 3.38 -1.51 -18.78
CA TRP A 297 3.66 -0.19 -18.21
C TRP A 297 4.24 -0.28 -16.81
N MET A 298 3.70 -1.17 -15.96
CA MET A 298 4.29 -1.49 -14.66
C MET A 298 5.76 -1.91 -14.78
N ASP A 299 6.08 -2.79 -15.73
CA ASP A 299 7.45 -3.26 -15.98
C ASP A 299 8.40 -2.10 -16.31
N ARG A 300 8.02 -1.22 -17.25
CA ARG A 300 8.80 -0.06 -17.68
C ARG A 300 9.04 0.96 -16.56
N VAL A 301 8.01 1.28 -15.79
CA VAL A 301 8.12 2.22 -14.66
C VAL A 301 9.04 1.64 -13.58
N LEU A 302 8.88 0.35 -13.26
CA LEU A 302 9.72 -0.30 -12.26
C LEU A 302 11.17 -0.44 -12.72
N ASP A 303 11.43 -0.67 -14.02
CA ASP A 303 12.78 -0.66 -14.58
C ASP A 303 13.49 0.66 -14.37
N TYR A 304 12.78 1.79 -14.50
CA TYR A 304 13.33 3.08 -14.15
C TYR A 304 13.52 3.23 -12.64
N ALA A 305 12.50 2.92 -11.83
CA ALA A 305 12.50 3.11 -10.39
C ALA A 305 13.68 2.42 -9.69
N VAL A 306 14.00 1.17 -10.07
CA VAL A 306 15.12 0.41 -9.49
C VAL A 306 16.50 0.99 -9.80
N THR A 307 16.62 1.93 -10.75
CA THR A 307 17.88 2.67 -11.02
C THR A 307 18.05 3.91 -10.15
N ARG A 308 17.01 4.28 -9.39
CA ARG A 308 16.98 5.50 -8.56
C ARG A 308 16.76 5.19 -7.08
N ILE A 309 16.05 4.10 -6.77
CA ILE A 309 15.61 3.74 -5.42
C ILE A 309 16.11 2.31 -5.09
N PRO A 310 16.57 2.05 -3.85
CA PRO A 310 16.87 0.67 -3.42
C PRO A 310 15.64 -0.25 -3.55
N ARG A 311 15.80 -1.40 -4.22
CA ARG A 311 14.68 -2.32 -4.54
C ARG A 311 13.83 -2.68 -3.31
N ASN A 312 14.47 -2.91 -2.18
CA ASN A 312 13.81 -3.29 -0.92
C ASN A 312 12.97 -2.18 -0.27
N LYS A 313 12.94 -0.97 -0.85
CA LYS A 313 12.05 0.13 -0.46
C LYS A 313 10.90 0.34 -1.44
N ILE A 314 10.97 -0.23 -2.65
CA ILE A 314 9.99 0.05 -3.71
C ILE A 314 8.75 -0.83 -3.51
N VAL A 315 7.59 -0.20 -3.46
CA VAL A 315 6.29 -0.85 -3.54
C VAL A 315 5.56 -0.35 -4.78
N ALA A 316 4.93 -1.27 -5.50
CA ALA A 316 4.13 -0.94 -6.68
C ALA A 316 2.65 -0.81 -6.30
N ALA A 317 2.10 0.41 -6.29
CA ALA A 317 0.67 0.58 -6.01
C ALA A 317 -0.15 0.29 -7.26
N VAL A 318 -0.91 -0.79 -7.23
CA VAL A 318 -1.78 -1.23 -8.31
C VAL A 318 -3.24 -0.95 -7.96
N SER A 319 -4.05 -0.69 -8.97
CA SER A 319 -5.49 -0.60 -8.82
C SER A 319 -6.09 -1.94 -8.43
N VAL A 320 -7.20 -1.91 -7.70
CA VAL A 320 -8.15 -3.04 -7.58
C VAL A 320 -9.55 -2.67 -8.06
N PHE A 321 -9.65 -1.55 -8.77
CA PHE A 321 -10.84 -1.02 -9.43
C PHE A 321 -10.60 -0.95 -10.95
N GLY A 322 -11.62 -0.51 -11.68
CA GLY A 322 -11.59 -0.30 -13.12
C GLY A 322 -12.27 0.98 -13.57
N PHE A 323 -12.40 1.12 -14.89
CA PHE A 323 -13.17 2.16 -15.54
C PHE A 323 -14.12 1.59 -16.60
N ASP A 324 -15.32 2.15 -16.66
CA ASP A 324 -16.22 2.07 -17.81
C ASP A 324 -16.02 3.32 -18.67
N PHE A 325 -15.50 3.13 -19.87
CA PHE A 325 -15.30 4.18 -20.86
C PHE A 325 -16.47 4.20 -21.83
N ASN A 326 -17.28 5.25 -21.79
CA ASN A 326 -18.21 5.53 -22.88
C ASN A 326 -17.41 6.09 -24.07
N VAL A 327 -17.01 5.20 -24.99
CA VAL A 327 -16.17 5.60 -26.13
C VAL A 327 -16.92 6.46 -27.15
N THR A 328 -18.24 6.58 -27.02
CA THR A 328 -19.07 7.42 -27.91
C THR A 328 -19.13 8.86 -27.42
N THR A 329 -19.26 9.08 -26.11
CA THR A 329 -19.34 10.42 -25.51
C THR A 329 -17.99 10.92 -25.00
N GLY A 330 -17.04 10.02 -24.76
CA GLY A 330 -15.76 10.30 -24.10
C GLY A 330 -15.85 10.36 -22.57
N GLU A 331 -17.00 10.02 -21.99
CA GLU A 331 -17.18 9.94 -20.54
C GLU A 331 -16.47 8.71 -19.96
N THR A 332 -15.98 8.82 -18.74
CA THR A 332 -15.29 7.74 -18.02
C THR A 332 -15.83 7.67 -16.61
N THR A 333 -16.19 6.47 -16.16
CA THR A 333 -16.78 6.24 -14.83
C THR A 333 -15.99 5.17 -14.11
N TYR A 334 -15.66 5.42 -12.84
CA TYR A 334 -15.06 4.41 -11.95
C TYR A 334 -15.99 3.22 -11.79
N VAL A 335 -15.43 2.01 -11.79
CA VAL A 335 -16.16 0.78 -11.47
C VAL A 335 -15.39 -0.08 -10.47
N THR A 336 -16.08 -0.62 -9.48
CA THR A 336 -15.56 -1.72 -8.65
C THR A 336 -15.59 -3.03 -9.44
N HIS A 337 -14.91 -4.07 -8.93
CA HIS A 337 -15.03 -5.40 -9.53
C HIS A 337 -16.48 -5.89 -9.56
N ALA A 338 -17.23 -5.70 -8.46
CA ALA A 338 -18.64 -6.09 -8.39
C ALA A 338 -19.49 -5.37 -9.45
N GLN A 339 -19.30 -4.07 -9.64
CA GLN A 339 -19.99 -3.30 -10.68
C GLN A 339 -19.63 -3.78 -12.09
N ALA A 340 -18.36 -4.08 -12.37
CA ALA A 340 -17.95 -4.63 -13.66
C ALA A 340 -18.65 -5.97 -13.95
N MET A 341 -18.77 -6.85 -12.95
CA MET A 341 -19.50 -8.11 -13.07
C MET A 341 -21.00 -7.90 -13.32
N GLU A 342 -21.62 -6.92 -12.65
CA GLU A 342 -23.04 -6.58 -12.86
C GLU A 342 -23.30 -6.03 -14.28
N ILE A 343 -22.43 -5.15 -14.79
CA ILE A 343 -22.53 -4.61 -16.15
C ILE A 343 -22.37 -5.74 -17.16
N ALA A 344 -21.35 -6.60 -17.02
CA ALA A 344 -21.16 -7.75 -17.91
C ALA A 344 -22.39 -8.68 -17.91
N GLY A 345 -22.94 -8.97 -16.73
CA GLY A 345 -24.17 -9.77 -16.59
C GLY A 345 -25.40 -9.13 -17.23
N ARG A 346 -25.60 -7.82 -17.03
CA ARG A 346 -26.73 -7.05 -17.60
C ARG A 346 -26.75 -7.11 -19.12
N TYR A 347 -25.59 -6.94 -19.75
CA TYR A 347 -25.46 -6.90 -21.21
C TYR A 347 -25.08 -8.25 -21.84
N GLY A 348 -25.05 -9.33 -21.04
CA GLY A 348 -24.72 -10.68 -21.50
C GLY A 348 -23.33 -10.78 -22.14
N LYS A 349 -22.34 -10.08 -21.56
CA LYS A 349 -20.96 -10.04 -22.06
C LYS A 349 -20.08 -11.07 -21.37
N GLU A 350 -19.25 -11.72 -22.17
CA GLU A 350 -18.13 -12.51 -21.69
C GLU A 350 -16.98 -11.56 -21.35
N ILE A 351 -16.34 -11.82 -20.20
CA ILE A 351 -15.16 -11.10 -19.75
C ILE A 351 -13.94 -11.79 -20.36
N ILE A 352 -13.12 -11.02 -21.08
CA ILE A 352 -11.90 -11.49 -21.72
C ILE A 352 -10.73 -11.08 -20.84
N PHE A 353 -9.83 -12.01 -20.55
CA PHE A 353 -8.54 -11.65 -19.96
C PHE A 353 -7.56 -11.30 -21.09
N ASP A 354 -7.17 -10.04 -21.18
CA ASP A 354 -6.20 -9.62 -22.20
C ASP A 354 -4.79 -10.07 -21.78
N GLU A 355 -4.26 -11.05 -22.50
CA GLU A 355 -2.99 -11.70 -22.17
C GLU A 355 -1.77 -10.79 -22.33
N GLU A 356 -1.86 -9.77 -23.19
CA GLU A 356 -0.78 -8.81 -23.43
C GLU A 356 -0.63 -7.83 -22.25
N THR A 357 -1.75 -7.24 -21.81
CA THR A 357 -1.75 -6.29 -20.69
C THR A 357 -1.88 -6.95 -19.33
N LYS A 358 -2.29 -8.23 -19.29
CA LYS A 358 -2.66 -8.99 -18.08
C LYS A 358 -3.78 -8.31 -17.29
N THR A 359 -4.81 -7.87 -18.00
CA THR A 359 -5.94 -7.14 -17.42
C THR A 359 -7.26 -7.63 -18.03
N PRO A 360 -8.30 -7.90 -17.21
CA PRO A 360 -9.62 -8.26 -17.73
C PRO A 360 -10.35 -7.07 -18.35
N MET A 361 -11.12 -7.36 -19.40
CA MET A 361 -11.93 -6.37 -20.10
C MET A 361 -13.19 -6.96 -20.74
N PHE A 362 -14.15 -6.10 -21.08
CA PHE A 362 -15.22 -6.41 -22.03
C PHE A 362 -15.77 -5.13 -22.68
N SER A 363 -16.53 -5.27 -23.77
CA SER A 363 -17.19 -4.15 -24.44
C SER A 363 -18.69 -4.39 -24.59
N TYR A 364 -19.48 -3.32 -24.51
CA TYR A 364 -20.93 -3.39 -24.67
C TYR A 364 -21.51 -2.18 -25.38
N VAL A 365 -22.80 -2.27 -25.73
CA VAL A 365 -23.57 -1.15 -26.28
C VAL A 365 -24.73 -0.91 -25.33
N ASP A 366 -24.86 0.32 -24.82
CA ASP A 366 -25.92 0.70 -23.89
C ASP A 366 -27.28 0.83 -24.61
N GLU A 367 -28.35 1.09 -23.86
CA GLU A 367 -29.70 1.24 -24.43
C GLU A 367 -29.85 2.47 -25.34
N ASN A 368 -28.94 3.44 -25.25
CA ASN A 368 -28.90 4.63 -26.10
C ASN A 368 -28.09 4.42 -27.38
N GLY A 369 -27.47 3.24 -27.56
CA GLY A 369 -26.61 2.93 -28.69
C GLY A 369 -25.17 3.44 -28.54
N ASN A 370 -24.76 3.88 -27.34
CA ASN A 370 -23.38 4.23 -27.05
C ASN A 370 -22.54 2.97 -26.90
N ASN A 371 -21.36 2.97 -27.50
CA ASN A 371 -20.35 1.94 -27.28
C ASN A 371 -19.58 2.21 -25.98
N HIS A 372 -19.29 1.14 -25.26
CA HIS A 372 -18.56 1.14 -24.01
C HIS A 372 -17.45 0.10 -24.00
N GLU A 373 -16.36 0.42 -23.28
CA GLU A 373 -15.25 -0.48 -23.02
C GLU A 373 -14.92 -0.44 -21.53
N VAL A 374 -14.92 -1.60 -20.87
CA VAL A 374 -14.69 -1.72 -19.43
C VAL A 374 -13.38 -2.46 -19.20
N TRP A 375 -12.49 -1.85 -18.44
CA TRP A 375 -11.23 -2.45 -17.97
C TRP A 375 -11.18 -2.42 -16.46
N PHE A 376 -10.82 -3.52 -15.82
CA PHE A 376 -10.83 -3.63 -14.36
C PHE A 376 -9.78 -4.64 -13.90
N GLU A 377 -9.77 -4.99 -12.62
CA GLU A 377 -8.77 -5.87 -12.01
C GLU A 377 -9.45 -7.10 -11.37
N ASN A 378 -8.77 -8.24 -11.38
CA ASN A 378 -9.26 -9.48 -10.78
C ASN A 378 -8.11 -10.27 -10.12
N ALA A 379 -8.42 -11.45 -9.59
CA ALA A 379 -7.41 -12.31 -8.96
C ALA A 379 -6.21 -12.67 -9.86
N GLU A 380 -6.41 -12.81 -11.17
CA GLU A 380 -5.37 -13.20 -12.13
C GLU A 380 -4.43 -12.03 -12.45
N SER A 381 -4.98 -10.83 -12.66
CA SER A 381 -4.18 -9.64 -12.93
C SER A 381 -3.34 -9.22 -11.70
N ILE A 382 -3.92 -9.28 -10.50
CA ILE A 382 -3.19 -8.98 -9.25
C ILE A 382 -2.11 -10.02 -8.96
N TYR A 383 -2.35 -11.30 -9.26
CA TYR A 383 -1.31 -12.32 -9.17
C TYR A 383 -0.14 -12.02 -10.12
N ALA A 384 -0.42 -11.71 -11.40
CA ALA A 384 0.62 -11.39 -12.38
C ALA A 384 1.47 -10.18 -11.96
N LYS A 385 0.85 -9.13 -11.41
CA LYS A 385 1.53 -7.93 -10.91
C LYS A 385 2.36 -8.22 -9.66
N SER A 386 1.84 -9.06 -8.75
CA SER A 386 2.58 -9.52 -7.57
C SER A 386 3.81 -10.35 -7.94
N ASP A 387 3.67 -11.24 -8.93
CA ASP A 387 4.78 -12.06 -9.43
C ASP A 387 5.86 -11.20 -10.10
N LEU A 388 5.47 -10.21 -10.91
CA LEU A 388 6.40 -9.24 -11.49
C LEU A 388 7.16 -8.46 -10.39
N ALA A 389 6.45 -7.98 -9.37
CA ALA A 389 7.07 -7.30 -8.23
C ALA A 389 8.12 -8.17 -7.54
N PHE A 390 7.77 -9.44 -7.27
CA PHE A 390 8.69 -10.41 -6.68
C PHE A 390 9.90 -10.71 -7.57
N ASN A 391 9.69 -10.92 -8.88
CA ASN A 391 10.76 -11.22 -9.83
C ASN A 391 11.70 -10.02 -10.06
N LYS A 392 11.20 -8.79 -9.91
CA LYS A 392 12.03 -7.58 -9.85
C LYS A 392 12.73 -7.41 -8.49
N GLY A 393 12.44 -8.25 -7.50
CA GLY A 393 13.03 -8.16 -6.16
C GLY A 393 12.69 -6.87 -5.43
N ILE A 394 11.56 -6.23 -5.77
CA ILE A 394 11.06 -5.07 -5.04
C ILE A 394 10.33 -5.51 -3.76
N LYS A 395 9.99 -4.57 -2.87
CA LYS A 395 9.42 -4.85 -1.55
C LYS A 395 8.05 -5.54 -1.65
N GLY A 396 7.19 -5.08 -2.56
CA GLY A 396 5.86 -5.66 -2.74
C GLY A 396 4.91 -4.80 -3.57
N ILE A 397 3.62 -4.94 -3.29
CA ILE A 397 2.53 -4.20 -3.95
C ILE A 397 1.66 -3.47 -2.93
N ALA A 398 1.03 -2.37 -3.35
CA ALA A 398 -0.02 -1.71 -2.60
C ALA A 398 -1.34 -1.79 -3.38
N LEU A 399 -2.45 -2.00 -2.68
CA LEU A 399 -3.78 -2.11 -3.28
C LEU A 399 -4.52 -0.78 -3.07
N TRP A 400 -4.77 -0.05 -4.15
CA TRP A 400 -5.65 1.11 -4.16
C TRP A 400 -7.00 0.73 -4.81
N ARG A 401 -8.09 0.58 -4.05
CA ARG A 401 -8.17 0.58 -2.58
C ARG A 401 -9.06 -0.54 -2.07
N LEU A 402 -8.89 -0.89 -0.79
CA LEU A 402 -9.67 -1.92 -0.12
C LEU A 402 -11.18 -1.61 -0.17
N GLY A 403 -11.97 -2.65 -0.42
CA GLY A 403 -13.43 -2.61 -0.60
C GLY A 403 -13.89 -2.60 -2.07
N MET A 404 -12.99 -2.36 -3.03
CA MET A 404 -13.36 -2.32 -4.45
C MET A 404 -12.99 -3.59 -5.23
N GLU A 405 -12.17 -4.44 -4.61
CA GLU A 405 -11.51 -5.58 -5.24
C GLU A 405 -12.44 -6.79 -5.51
N ASP A 406 -11.94 -7.72 -6.32
CA ASP A 406 -12.44 -9.10 -6.41
C ASP A 406 -12.12 -9.86 -5.12
N ASP A 407 -13.11 -10.43 -4.45
CA ASP A 407 -12.91 -11.27 -3.25
C ASP A 407 -11.92 -12.41 -3.51
N LYS A 408 -11.85 -12.93 -4.74
CA LYS A 408 -10.92 -14.00 -5.11
C LYS A 408 -9.45 -13.56 -5.11
N ILE A 409 -9.16 -12.25 -5.09
CA ILE A 409 -7.79 -11.76 -4.87
C ILE A 409 -7.26 -12.28 -3.54
N TRP A 410 -8.07 -12.27 -2.49
CA TRP A 410 -7.67 -12.74 -1.16
C TRP A 410 -7.48 -14.26 -1.12
N ASP A 411 -8.36 -15.02 -1.78
CA ASP A 411 -8.21 -16.47 -1.96
C ASP A 411 -6.91 -16.82 -2.71
N SER A 412 -6.64 -16.10 -3.81
CA SER A 412 -5.43 -16.20 -4.61
C SER A 412 -4.19 -15.86 -3.77
N MET A 413 -4.22 -14.77 -3.01
CA MET A 413 -3.11 -14.40 -2.12
C MET A 413 -2.85 -15.44 -1.03
N GLN A 414 -3.89 -15.99 -0.41
CA GLN A 414 -3.74 -17.03 0.61
C GLN A 414 -3.12 -18.31 0.02
N LYS A 415 -3.47 -18.64 -1.22
CA LYS A 415 -3.06 -19.88 -1.87
C LYS A 415 -1.70 -19.76 -2.55
N ASP A 416 -1.44 -18.69 -3.28
CA ASP A 416 -0.38 -18.61 -4.28
C ASP A 416 0.68 -17.54 -3.97
N ILE A 417 0.47 -16.69 -2.95
CA ILE A 417 1.42 -15.66 -2.49
C ILE A 417 1.78 -15.87 -1.00
N VAL A 418 2.97 -15.44 -0.60
CA VAL A 418 3.39 -15.36 0.80
C VAL A 418 3.47 -13.90 1.19
N VAL A 419 2.46 -13.43 1.93
CA VAL A 419 2.43 -12.06 2.46
C VAL A 419 3.42 -11.96 3.61
N LYS A 420 4.45 -11.12 3.43
CA LYS A 420 5.47 -10.83 4.42
C LYS A 420 5.01 -9.69 5.31
N MET A 421 4.80 -9.97 6.59
CA MET A 421 4.46 -8.93 7.57
C MET A 421 5.64 -7.99 7.84
N ALA A 422 5.28 -6.79 8.28
CA ALA A 422 6.11 -5.60 8.47
C ALA A 422 7.27 -5.73 9.48
#